data_AF-A0AA97D794-F1
#
_entry.id   AF-A0AA97D794-F1
#
_cell.length_a   1.000
_cell.length_b   1.000
_cell.length_c   1.000
_cell.angle_alpha   90.00
_cell.angle_beta   90.00
_cell.angle_gamma   90.00
#
_symmetry.space_group_name_H-M   'P 1'
#
loop_
_entity.id
_entity.type
_entity.pdbx_description
1 polymer ?
#
loop_
_entity_poly.entity_id
_entity_poly.type
_entity_poly.pdbx_seq_one_letter_code
_entity_poly.pdbx_strand_id
1 'polypeptide(L)'
;MKKFFTISLILVTAILTGCATTGSASPDEKRALVQSMKNNTLSELYAQKPDVKQQIANSAGYAVFDNANVNVVLASFGGGYGVVKNNLTGKSTYMNMGEAGLGLGLGVKDFNVVMVFHNQAAVNRFIEHGWAFGGNADAAAKYENNGGALVAEAIADQVTVYSLTENGLALQAVLKGTKFWVDSELN
;
A
#
# COMPACT_ATOMS: atom_id res chain seq x y z
N MET A 1 2.25 -32.31 58.61
CA MET A 1 1.70 -32.72 57.30
C MET A 1 0.37 -32.03 56.93
N LYS A 2 0.01 -30.85 57.48
CA LYS A 2 -1.21 -30.12 57.05
C LYS A 2 -1.00 -28.65 56.64
N LYS A 3 0.20 -28.07 56.85
CA LYS A 3 0.52 -26.68 56.47
C LYS A 3 1.30 -26.54 55.16
N PHE A 4 1.92 -27.63 54.68
CA PHE A 4 2.66 -27.63 53.40
C PHE A 4 1.75 -27.81 52.18
N PHE A 5 0.55 -28.35 52.35
CA PHE A 5 -0.38 -28.57 51.23
C PHE A 5 -1.16 -27.29 50.85
N THR A 6 -1.31 -26.34 51.78
CA THR A 6 -2.09 -25.11 51.55
C THR A 6 -1.29 -24.04 50.80
N ILE A 7 0.04 -24.07 50.87
CA ILE A 7 0.91 -23.09 50.20
C ILE A 7 1.07 -23.42 48.70
N SER A 8 0.92 -24.69 48.31
CA SER A 8 1.01 -25.11 46.91
C SER A 8 -0.20 -24.71 46.06
N LEU A 9 -1.32 -24.31 46.66
CA LEU A 9 -2.54 -23.95 45.93
C LEU A 9 -2.65 -22.45 45.62
N ILE A 10 -1.82 -21.59 46.25
CA ILE A 10 -1.88 -20.13 46.08
C ILE A 10 -0.83 -19.64 45.05
N LEU A 11 0.17 -20.44 44.71
CA LEU A 11 1.24 -20.04 43.77
C LEU A 11 0.91 -20.30 42.29
N VAL A 12 -0.20 -20.98 41.99
CA VAL A 12 -0.60 -21.34 40.61
C VAL A 12 -1.55 -20.33 39.96
N THR A 13 -2.11 -19.38 40.72
CA THR A 13 -3.08 -18.39 40.21
C THR A 13 -2.49 -17.06 39.75
N ALA A 14 -1.16 -16.87 39.82
CA ALA A 14 -0.52 -15.58 39.53
C ALA A 14 0.13 -15.44 38.13
N ILE A 15 -0.07 -16.40 37.22
CA ILE A 15 0.57 -16.36 35.87
C ILE A 15 -0.46 -16.22 34.74
N LEU A 16 -1.70 -15.82 35.05
CA LEU A 16 -2.73 -15.54 34.04
C LEU A 16 -3.09 -14.05 33.94
N THR A 17 -2.14 -13.15 34.22
CA THR A 17 -2.17 -11.83 33.54
C THR A 17 -1.64 -12.02 32.11
N GLY A 18 -2.34 -12.84 31.34
CA GLY A 18 -2.28 -12.74 29.90
C GLY A 18 -2.71 -11.31 29.56
N CYS A 19 -1.84 -10.55 28.92
CA CYS A 19 -2.26 -9.39 28.17
C CYS A 19 -3.32 -9.92 27.18
N ALA A 20 -4.59 -9.74 27.54
CA ALA A 20 -5.66 -9.76 26.57
C ALA A 20 -5.42 -8.55 25.67
N THR A 21 -4.53 -8.70 24.68
CA THR A 21 -4.39 -7.76 23.57
C THR A 21 -5.58 -8.00 22.65
N THR A 22 -6.78 -7.67 23.14
CA THR A 22 -7.87 -7.22 22.28
C THR A 22 -7.55 -5.77 21.93
N GLY A 23 -6.53 -5.57 21.10
CA GLY A 23 -6.07 -4.26 20.68
C GLY A 23 -5.60 -4.36 19.24
N SER A 24 -6.16 -3.54 18.38
CA SER A 24 -5.65 -3.29 17.03
C SER A 24 -4.13 -3.11 17.04
N ALA A 25 -3.44 -3.54 15.98
CA ALA A 25 -1.99 -3.36 15.88
C ALA A 25 -1.56 -1.92 16.16
N SER A 26 -0.41 -1.79 16.81
CA SER A 26 0.25 -0.50 17.02
C SER A 26 0.64 0.17 15.70
N PRO A 27 0.80 1.51 15.67
CA PRO A 27 1.27 2.21 14.48
C PRO A 27 2.61 1.69 13.93
N ASP A 28 3.52 1.24 14.80
CA ASP A 28 4.80 0.66 14.37
C ASP A 28 4.62 -0.67 13.64
N GLU A 29 3.75 -1.54 14.15
CA GLU A 29 3.43 -2.82 13.49
C GLU A 29 2.75 -2.58 12.14
N LYS A 30 1.80 -1.64 12.08
CA LYS A 30 1.16 -1.22 10.82
C LYS A 30 2.19 -0.70 9.82
N ARG A 31 3.11 0.18 10.24
CA ARG A 31 4.20 0.67 9.38
C ARG A 31 5.10 -0.46 8.89
N ALA A 32 5.45 -1.42 9.74
CA ALA A 32 6.26 -2.57 9.36
C ALA A 32 5.56 -3.45 8.31
N LEU A 33 4.26 -3.67 8.45
CA LEU A 33 3.45 -4.39 7.46
C LEU A 33 3.45 -3.67 6.09
N VAL A 34 3.24 -2.35 6.07
CA VAL A 34 3.29 -1.56 4.84
C VAL A 34 4.68 -1.62 4.20
N GLN A 35 5.75 -1.58 5.00
CA GLN A 35 7.12 -1.70 4.46
C GLN A 35 7.42 -3.09 3.89
N SER A 36 6.90 -4.14 4.52
CA SER A 36 7.00 -5.52 4.02
C SER A 36 6.27 -5.68 2.68
N MET A 37 5.01 -5.22 2.61
CA MET A 37 4.23 -5.18 1.37
C MET A 37 5.00 -4.44 0.28
N LYS A 38 5.47 -3.22 0.56
CA LYS A 38 6.23 -2.40 -0.40
C LYS A 38 7.43 -3.16 -0.97
N ASN A 39 8.19 -3.85 -0.12
CA ASN A 39 9.36 -4.61 -0.57
C ASN A 39 8.97 -5.80 -1.46
N ASN A 40 7.89 -6.52 -1.12
CA ASN A 40 7.40 -7.65 -1.89
C ASN A 40 6.90 -7.20 -3.28
N THR A 41 6.04 -6.18 -3.33
CA THR A 41 5.51 -5.63 -4.59
C THR A 41 6.63 -5.13 -5.50
N LEU A 42 7.65 -4.44 -4.95
CA LEU A 42 8.80 -4.01 -5.75
C LEU A 42 9.63 -5.20 -6.24
N SER A 43 9.81 -6.23 -5.42
CA SER A 43 10.52 -7.44 -5.83
C SER A 43 9.82 -8.13 -7.02
N GLU A 44 8.49 -8.25 -6.95
CA GLU A 44 7.68 -8.79 -8.05
C GLU A 44 7.76 -7.92 -9.30
N LEU A 45 7.65 -6.59 -9.14
CA LEU A 45 7.77 -5.66 -10.26
C LEU A 45 9.13 -5.75 -10.94
N TYR A 46 10.22 -5.82 -10.17
CA TYR A 46 11.56 -5.94 -10.74
C TYR A 46 11.82 -7.29 -11.40
N ALA A 47 11.17 -8.36 -10.94
CA ALA A 47 11.24 -9.66 -11.60
C ALA A 47 10.59 -9.61 -13.00
N GLN A 48 9.54 -8.81 -13.17
CA GLN A 48 8.78 -8.71 -14.42
C GLN A 48 9.27 -7.59 -15.35
N LYS A 49 9.69 -6.45 -14.79
CA LYS A 49 10.27 -5.29 -15.47
C LYS A 49 11.53 -4.81 -14.74
N PRO A 50 12.70 -5.42 -15.01
CA PRO A 50 13.96 -5.09 -14.32
C PRO A 50 14.43 -3.64 -14.51
N ASP A 51 14.07 -3.01 -15.63
CA ASP A 51 14.41 -1.62 -15.96
C ASP A 51 13.80 -0.62 -14.96
N VAL A 52 12.64 -0.94 -14.38
CA VAL A 52 11.94 -0.09 -13.39
C VAL A 52 12.80 0.15 -12.15
N LYS A 53 13.73 -0.75 -11.82
CA LYS A 53 14.68 -0.56 -10.72
C LYS A 53 15.51 0.70 -10.90
N GLN A 54 15.97 0.98 -12.12
CA GLN A 54 16.72 2.20 -12.42
C GLN A 54 15.80 3.42 -12.43
N GLN A 55 14.57 3.27 -12.94
CA GLN A 55 13.59 4.36 -12.95
C GLN A 55 13.27 4.84 -11.53
N ILE A 56 13.01 3.92 -10.60
CA ILE A 56 12.76 4.23 -9.19
C ILE A 56 13.99 4.82 -8.51
N ALA A 57 15.19 4.34 -8.81
CA ALA A 57 16.42 4.87 -8.23
C ALA A 57 16.68 6.32 -8.65
N ASN A 58 16.31 6.69 -9.88
CA ASN A 58 16.56 8.00 -10.46
C ASN A 58 15.37 8.98 -10.30
N SER A 59 14.26 8.55 -9.69
CA SER A 59 13.06 9.37 -9.54
C SER A 59 13.15 10.32 -8.34
N ALA A 60 12.27 11.33 -8.29
CA ALA A 60 12.13 12.18 -7.11
C ALA A 60 11.45 11.46 -5.94
N GLY A 61 10.66 10.43 -6.25
CA GLY A 61 10.07 9.54 -5.29
C GLY A 61 9.26 8.46 -5.97
N TYR A 62 8.70 7.56 -5.19
CA TYR A 62 7.82 6.51 -5.68
C TYR A 62 6.77 6.15 -4.63
N ALA A 63 5.62 5.65 -5.07
CA ALA A 63 4.59 5.11 -4.21
C ALA A 63 4.35 3.64 -4.52
N VAL A 64 4.00 2.87 -3.49
CA VAL A 64 3.60 1.47 -3.62
C VAL A 64 2.35 1.24 -2.82
N PHE A 65 1.33 0.66 -3.45
CA PHE A 65 0.01 0.41 -2.89
C PHE A 65 -0.45 -1.01 -3.19
N ASP A 66 -1.22 -1.57 -2.26
CA ASP A 66 -1.80 -2.90 -2.34
C ASP A 66 -3.22 -2.91 -1.75
N ASN A 67 -4.15 -3.58 -2.44
CA ASN A 67 -5.53 -3.82 -2.00
C ASN A 67 -5.72 -5.20 -1.33
N ALA A 68 -4.67 -5.99 -1.23
CA ALA A 68 -4.72 -7.36 -0.76
C ALA A 68 -5.32 -7.44 0.64
N ASN A 69 -6.28 -8.38 0.75
CA ASN A 69 -7.02 -8.79 1.93
C ASN A 69 -6.52 -8.16 3.22
N VAL A 70 -7.22 -7.10 3.62
CA VAL A 70 -7.03 -6.43 4.88
C VAL A 70 -7.14 -7.48 6.00
N ASN A 71 -6.01 -7.97 6.50
CA ASN A 71 -5.96 -8.84 7.67
C ASN A 71 -6.69 -8.12 8.83
N VAL A 72 -7.24 -8.82 9.82
CA VAL A 72 -7.95 -8.20 10.97
C VAL A 72 -7.12 -7.06 11.60
N VAL A 73 -5.80 -7.21 11.56
CA VAL A 73 -4.79 -6.25 12.00
C VAL A 73 -4.84 -4.89 11.26
N LEU A 74 -5.22 -4.91 9.98
CA LEU A 74 -5.28 -3.75 9.09
C LEU A 74 -6.73 -3.31 8.81
N ALA A 75 -7.74 -3.93 9.45
CA ALA A 75 -9.17 -3.67 9.20
C ALA A 75 -9.57 -2.18 9.30
N SER A 76 -8.78 -1.38 10.04
CA SER A 76 -8.97 0.06 10.18
C SER A 76 -8.72 0.87 8.90
N PHE A 77 -8.05 0.31 7.89
CA PHE A 77 -7.68 1.04 6.67
C PHE A 77 -8.82 1.19 5.65
N GLY A 78 -9.97 0.53 5.86
CA GLY A 78 -11.23 0.78 5.12
C GLY A 78 -11.15 0.59 3.58
N GLY A 79 -10.06 -0.01 3.10
CA GLY A 79 -9.62 -0.08 1.71
C GLY A 79 -8.18 -0.61 1.65
N GLY A 80 -7.47 -0.34 0.55
CA GLY A 80 -6.05 -0.67 0.41
C GLY A 80 -5.14 0.32 1.14
N TYR A 81 -3.85 -0.01 1.21
CA TYR A 81 -2.85 0.78 1.94
C TYR A 81 -1.55 0.88 1.14
N GLY A 82 -0.70 1.85 1.50
CA GLY A 82 0.57 2.03 0.83
C GLY A 82 1.49 3.06 1.47
N VAL A 83 2.59 3.33 0.76
CA VAL A 83 3.61 4.28 1.20
C VAL A 83 4.20 5.02 0.01
N VAL A 84 4.39 6.32 0.20
CA VAL A 84 5.19 7.18 -0.69
C VAL A 84 6.56 7.36 -0.08
N LYS A 85 7.61 7.03 -0.83
CA LYS A 85 9.00 7.34 -0.47
C LYS A 85 9.45 8.54 -1.28
N ASN A 86 9.85 9.61 -0.59
CA ASN A 86 10.57 10.71 -1.21
C ASN A 86 12.06 10.37 -1.25
N ASN A 87 12.64 10.29 -2.44
CA ASN A 87 14.04 9.92 -2.63
C ASN A 87 15.00 11.05 -2.26
N LEU A 88 14.57 12.32 -2.40
CA LEU A 88 15.38 13.48 -2.02
C LEU A 88 15.52 13.62 -0.50
N THR A 89 14.42 13.46 0.24
CA THR A 89 14.41 13.67 1.71
C THR A 89 14.57 12.38 2.50
N GLY A 90 14.38 11.23 1.87
CA GLY A 90 14.29 9.95 2.55
C GLY A 90 13.02 9.77 3.38
N LYS A 91 12.06 10.70 3.36
CA LYS A 91 10.82 10.59 4.12
C LYS A 91 9.89 9.52 3.51
N SER A 92 9.32 8.69 4.37
CA SER A 92 8.21 7.81 4.03
C SER A 92 6.90 8.45 4.50
N THR A 93 5.91 8.54 3.63
CA THR A 93 4.56 9.00 3.95
C THR A 93 3.58 7.86 3.73
N TYR A 94 2.92 7.43 4.80
CA TYR A 94 1.98 6.32 4.77
C TYR A 94 0.61 6.80 4.28
N MET A 95 -0.03 6.02 3.44
CA MET A 95 -1.23 6.45 2.73
C MET A 95 -2.26 5.34 2.65
N ASN A 96 -3.51 5.75 2.56
CA ASN A 96 -4.68 4.92 2.35
C ASN A 96 -5.14 5.05 0.91
N MET A 97 -5.79 4.00 0.41
CA MET A 97 -6.46 4.05 -0.87
C MET A 97 -7.83 3.38 -0.83
N GLY A 98 -8.75 3.84 -1.66
CA GLY A 98 -10.10 3.30 -1.73
C GLY A 98 -10.73 3.54 -3.09
N GLU A 99 -11.45 2.54 -3.58
CA GLU A 99 -12.12 2.59 -4.88
C GLU A 99 -13.48 3.31 -4.77
N ALA A 100 -13.56 4.54 -5.28
CA ALA A 100 -14.79 5.27 -5.54
C ALA A 100 -15.31 4.93 -6.96
N GLY A 101 -16.27 4.00 -7.06
CA GLY A 101 -17.10 3.87 -8.27
C GLY A 101 -17.04 2.55 -9.04
N LEU A 102 -16.29 1.54 -8.57
CA LEU A 102 -16.32 0.19 -9.17
C LEU A 102 -17.28 -0.80 -8.47
N GLY A 103 -18.03 -0.33 -7.47
CA GLY A 103 -18.97 -1.16 -6.72
C GLY A 103 -18.25 -2.16 -5.82
N LEU A 104 -18.67 -2.23 -4.56
CA LEU A 104 -18.28 -3.30 -3.64
C LEU A 104 -18.80 -4.64 -4.21
N GLY A 105 -18.04 -5.32 -5.07
CA GLY A 105 -18.46 -6.64 -5.57
C GLY A 105 -17.98 -7.09 -6.95
N LEU A 106 -17.28 -6.28 -7.76
CA LEU A 106 -16.78 -6.74 -9.08
C LEU A 106 -15.53 -7.63 -9.02
N GLY A 107 -15.12 -8.08 -7.83
CA GLY A 107 -14.16 -9.18 -7.70
C GLY A 107 -12.72 -8.84 -8.11
N VAL A 108 -12.35 -7.55 -8.16
CA VAL A 108 -10.95 -7.13 -8.28
C VAL A 108 -10.26 -7.37 -6.94
N LYS A 109 -9.95 -8.63 -6.69
CA LYS A 109 -9.06 -9.03 -5.60
C LYS A 109 -7.63 -8.86 -6.10
N ASP A 110 -6.78 -8.36 -5.23
CA ASP A 110 -5.33 -8.43 -5.38
C ASP A 110 -4.80 -7.61 -6.59
N PHE A 111 -4.88 -6.28 -6.47
CA PHE A 111 -4.17 -5.38 -7.37
C PHE A 111 -3.09 -4.60 -6.62
N ASN A 112 -1.90 -4.58 -7.22
CA ASN A 112 -0.73 -3.85 -6.75
C ASN A 112 -0.45 -2.69 -7.70
N VAL A 113 -0.16 -1.50 -7.16
CA VAL A 113 0.21 -0.33 -7.95
C VAL A 113 1.52 0.27 -7.48
N VAL A 114 2.43 0.53 -8.42
CA VAL A 114 3.66 1.28 -8.19
C VAL A 114 3.64 2.55 -9.03
N MET A 115 3.81 3.69 -8.40
CA MET A 115 3.90 5.00 -9.07
C MET A 115 5.31 5.54 -8.95
N VAL A 116 5.89 6.00 -10.04
CA VAL A 116 7.22 6.61 -10.11
C VAL A 116 7.05 8.08 -10.44
N PHE A 117 7.46 8.96 -9.52
CA PHE A 117 7.32 10.41 -9.67
C PHE A 117 8.62 11.02 -10.20
N HIS A 118 8.57 11.61 -11.39
CA HIS A 118 9.75 12.14 -12.08
C HIS A 118 10.23 13.49 -11.53
N ASN A 119 9.43 14.17 -10.71
CA ASN A 119 9.85 15.41 -10.04
C ASN A 119 9.18 15.59 -8.66
N GLN A 120 9.74 16.51 -7.86
CA GLN A 120 9.28 16.76 -6.51
C GLN A 120 7.87 17.36 -6.46
N ALA A 121 7.49 18.14 -7.49
CA ALA A 121 6.16 18.71 -7.56
C ALA A 121 5.08 17.62 -7.71
N ALA A 122 5.35 16.55 -8.46
CA ALA A 122 4.46 15.41 -8.59
C ALA A 122 4.33 14.63 -7.27
N VAL A 123 5.44 14.41 -6.55
CA VAL A 123 5.41 13.81 -5.20
C VAL A 123 4.55 14.63 -4.24
N ASN A 124 4.77 15.94 -4.18
CA ASN A 124 4.04 16.83 -3.27
C ASN A 124 2.56 16.89 -3.63
N ARG A 125 2.23 17.07 -4.92
CA ARG A 125 0.84 17.08 -5.39
C ARG A 125 0.12 15.79 -5.01
N PHE A 126 0.76 14.64 -5.20
CA PHE A 126 0.17 13.35 -4.85
C PHE A 126 -0.06 13.18 -3.34
N ILE A 127 0.89 13.60 -2.50
CA ILE A 127 0.71 13.54 -1.04
C ILE A 127 -0.41 14.48 -0.57
N GLU A 128 -0.46 15.70 -1.11
CA GLU A 128 -1.41 16.74 -0.68
C GLU A 128 -2.83 16.50 -1.19
N HIS A 129 -2.97 16.08 -2.45
CA HIS A 129 -4.26 16.03 -3.14
C HIS A 129 -4.68 14.60 -3.51
N GLY A 130 -3.82 13.60 -3.31
CA GLY A 130 -4.02 12.26 -3.82
C GLY A 130 -3.83 12.17 -5.33
N TRP A 131 -4.54 11.22 -5.94
CA TRP A 131 -4.58 11.07 -7.40
C TRP A 131 -5.57 12.05 -8.02
N ALA A 132 -5.09 12.94 -8.92
CA ALA A 132 -5.90 14.03 -9.49
C ALA A 132 -5.94 14.04 -11.04
N PHE A 133 -5.30 13.07 -11.71
CA PHE A 133 -5.10 13.13 -13.17
C PHE A 133 -6.34 12.82 -14.02
N GLY A 134 -7.50 12.56 -13.41
CA GLY A 134 -8.77 12.28 -14.11
C GLY A 134 -9.74 13.46 -14.23
N GLY A 135 -9.47 14.62 -13.60
CA GLY A 135 -10.38 15.77 -13.58
C GLY A 135 -10.21 16.78 -14.72
N ASN A 136 -9.05 16.79 -15.39
CA ASN A 136 -8.76 17.61 -16.56
C ASN A 136 -8.64 16.70 -17.78
N ALA A 137 -9.40 17.00 -18.84
CA ALA A 137 -9.63 16.14 -20.00
C ALA A 137 -8.40 15.83 -20.89
N ASP A 138 -7.20 16.27 -20.51
CA ASP A 138 -5.97 16.22 -21.32
C ASP A 138 -4.89 15.25 -20.83
N ALA A 139 -5.18 14.38 -19.85
CA ALA A 139 -4.26 13.32 -19.47
C ALA A 139 -4.22 12.23 -20.56
N ALA A 140 -3.39 12.44 -21.57
CA ALA A 140 -3.04 11.46 -22.59
C ALA A 140 -2.26 10.31 -21.93
N ALA A 141 -2.97 9.38 -21.29
CA ALA A 141 -2.39 8.14 -20.82
C ALA A 141 -1.88 7.35 -22.03
N LYS A 142 -0.57 7.39 -22.26
CA LYS A 142 0.09 6.48 -23.20
C LYS A 142 0.04 5.09 -22.58
N TYR A 143 -0.80 4.24 -23.15
CA TYR A 143 -0.89 2.84 -22.77
C TYR A 143 -0.02 2.02 -23.72
N GLU A 144 1.06 1.45 -23.19
CA GLU A 144 1.83 0.44 -23.93
C GLU A 144 1.29 -0.94 -23.57
N ASN A 145 0.56 -1.55 -24.50
CA ASN A 145 0.05 -2.90 -24.36
C ASN A 145 1.15 -3.89 -24.76
N ASN A 146 1.92 -4.38 -23.78
CA ASN A 146 2.87 -5.49 -24.01
C ASN A 146 2.14 -6.85 -23.98
N GLY A 147 1.10 -7.01 -24.80
CA GLY A 147 0.33 -8.24 -25.06
C GLY A 147 0.44 -9.35 -24.01
N GLY A 148 -0.49 -9.40 -23.06
CA GLY A 148 -0.56 -10.49 -22.05
C GLY A 148 0.40 -10.34 -20.87
N ALA A 149 1.11 -9.22 -20.73
CA ALA A 149 1.94 -8.95 -19.56
C ALA A 149 1.10 -8.74 -18.29
N LEU A 150 1.52 -9.40 -17.22
CA LEU A 150 1.02 -9.24 -15.84
C LEU A 150 1.25 -7.82 -15.27
N VAL A 151 2.01 -6.97 -15.98
CA VAL A 151 2.25 -5.55 -15.65
C VAL A 151 1.74 -4.63 -16.74
N ALA A 152 0.82 -3.72 -16.38
CA ALA A 152 0.39 -2.62 -17.24
C ALA A 152 1.11 -1.31 -16.87
N GLU A 153 1.33 -0.44 -17.87
CA GLU A 153 2.01 0.86 -17.71
C GLU A 153 1.18 2.02 -18.27
N ALA A 154 1.18 3.14 -17.55
CA ALA A 154 0.59 4.41 -18.00
C ALA A 154 1.43 5.59 -17.53
N ILE A 155 1.52 6.63 -18.34
CA ILE A 155 2.24 7.86 -18.00
C ILE A 155 1.25 9.04 -18.00
N ALA A 156 1.23 9.80 -16.90
CA ALA A 156 0.42 11.01 -16.75
C ALA A 156 1.14 12.03 -15.86
N ASP A 157 1.22 13.29 -16.31
CA ASP A 157 1.77 14.44 -15.58
C ASP A 157 2.98 14.11 -14.67
N GLN A 158 4.07 13.65 -15.29
CA GLN A 158 5.34 13.36 -14.61
C GLN A 158 5.25 12.21 -13.61
N VAL A 159 4.26 11.33 -13.76
CA VAL A 159 4.11 10.08 -13.02
C VAL A 159 4.02 8.92 -14.02
N THR A 160 4.86 7.91 -13.84
CA THR A 160 4.66 6.60 -14.48
C THR A 160 4.00 5.66 -13.49
N VAL A 161 2.95 4.97 -13.92
CA VAL A 161 2.19 4.03 -13.11
C VAL A 161 2.35 2.64 -13.67
N TYR A 162 2.75 1.71 -12.81
CA TYR A 162 2.79 0.28 -13.04
C TYR A 162 1.71 -0.39 -12.21
N SER A 163 0.87 -1.23 -12.82
CA SER A 163 -0.01 -2.12 -12.06
C SER A 163 0.37 -3.56 -12.28
N LEU A 164 0.50 -4.32 -11.20
CA LEU A 164 0.59 -5.77 -11.25
C LEU A 164 -0.78 -6.34 -10.88
N THR A 165 -1.39 -7.07 -11.82
CA THR A 165 -2.71 -7.69 -11.59
C THR A 165 -2.71 -9.07 -12.21
N GLU A 166 -3.24 -10.08 -11.49
CA GLU A 166 -3.32 -11.45 -12.01
C GLU A 166 -4.19 -11.57 -13.27
N ASN A 167 -5.19 -10.69 -13.42
CA ASN A 167 -6.21 -10.77 -14.46
C ASN A 167 -6.04 -9.73 -15.59
N GLY A 168 -4.92 -9.02 -15.65
CA GLY A 168 -4.68 -7.97 -16.65
C GLY A 168 -5.73 -6.85 -16.60
N LEU A 169 -6.19 -6.50 -15.40
CA LEU A 169 -7.22 -5.49 -15.19
C LEU A 169 -6.80 -4.15 -15.82
N ALA A 170 -7.77 -3.42 -16.36
CA ALA A 170 -7.50 -2.16 -17.03
C ALA A 170 -6.96 -1.12 -16.03
N LEU A 171 -5.66 -0.84 -16.09
CA LEU A 171 -4.98 0.21 -15.32
C LEU A 171 -5.75 1.55 -15.33
N GLN A 172 -6.40 1.88 -16.45
CA GLN A 172 -7.22 3.08 -16.59
C GLN A 172 -8.44 3.09 -15.64
N ALA A 173 -9.05 1.93 -15.37
CA ALA A 173 -10.19 1.82 -14.46
C ALA A 173 -9.73 2.04 -13.01
N VAL A 174 -8.60 1.46 -12.61
CA VAL A 174 -7.98 1.68 -11.28
C VAL A 174 -7.64 3.16 -11.10
N LEU A 175 -6.98 3.78 -12.08
CA LEU A 175 -6.61 5.19 -11.99
C LEU A 175 -7.81 6.15 -11.94
N LYS A 176 -8.96 5.79 -12.51
CA LYS A 176 -10.17 6.63 -12.45
C LYS A 176 -11.01 6.35 -11.21
N GLY A 177 -11.00 5.12 -10.75
CA GLY A 177 -11.82 4.64 -9.63
C GLY A 177 -11.15 4.80 -8.27
N THR A 178 -9.83 4.96 -8.17
CA THR A 178 -9.15 4.91 -6.86
C THR A 178 -8.76 6.29 -6.35
N LYS A 179 -9.18 6.56 -5.11
CA LYS A 179 -8.74 7.72 -4.33
C LYS A 179 -7.59 7.32 -3.43
N PHE A 180 -6.65 8.23 -3.22
CA PHE A 180 -5.50 8.07 -2.34
C PHE A 180 -5.45 9.24 -1.36
N TRP A 181 -5.12 9.00 -0.09
CA TRP A 181 -5.01 10.05 0.93
C TRP A 181 -4.01 9.67 2.02
N VAL A 182 -3.45 10.66 2.73
CA VAL A 182 -2.52 10.42 3.84
C VAL A 182 -3.23 9.72 4.99
N ASP A 183 -2.57 8.74 5.58
CA ASP A 183 -3.02 8.11 6.82
C ASP A 183 -2.60 8.96 8.03
N SER A 184 -3.54 9.52 8.78
CA SER A 184 -3.23 10.38 9.93
C SER A 184 -2.74 9.63 11.17
N GLU A 185 -2.92 8.31 11.24
CA GLU A 185 -2.46 7.49 12.38
C GLU A 185 -0.97 7.12 12.23
N LEU A 186 -0.49 7.00 10.99
CA LEU A 186 0.85 6.49 10.70
C LEU A 186 1.93 7.57 10.44
N ASN A 187 1.54 8.84 10.25
CA ASN A 187 2.42 9.96 9.89
C ASN A 187 2.52 11.02 10.98
#